data_AF-A0A165DEQ4-F1
#
_entry.id   AF-A0A165DEQ4-F1
#
_cell.length_a   1.000
_cell.length_b   1.000
_cell.length_c   1.000
_cell.angle_alpha   90.00
_cell.angle_beta   90.00
_cell.angle_gamma   90.00
#
_symmetry.space_group_name_H-M   'P 1'
#
loop_
_entity.id
_entity.type
_entity.pdbx_description
1 polymer ?
#
loop_
_entity_poly.entity_id
_entity_poly.type
_entity_poly.pdbx_seq_one_letter_code
_entity_poly.pdbx_strand_id
1 'polypeptide(L)'
;MVRFPPSPLMEDLFAQMINGFCEDINKDKFLKSACVVCGQLCLTSTFSTLSDCDIDLRILMPTTKAMTRKERGSIQDPIAELKGPVILPTCDHVCAECLRDLEKGSLSTDALANDLWIGEIPFQLRDLTWCEKMLTSRVKHNYCIIQVKVSGMWKMCANAICHSVPMPKIY
;
A
#
# COMPACT_ATOMS: atom_id res chain seq x y z
N MET A 1 25.20 39.03 27.83
CA MET A 1 25.85 37.91 28.54
C MET A 1 24.77 37.00 29.09
N VAL A 2 24.67 35.77 28.60
CA VAL A 2 23.76 34.76 29.19
C VAL A 2 24.45 34.23 30.45
N ARG A 3 23.77 34.27 31.61
CA ARG A 3 24.31 33.73 32.87
C ARG A 3 24.47 32.22 32.74
N PHE A 4 25.66 31.71 33.05
CA PHE A 4 25.97 30.29 33.07
C PHE A 4 26.30 29.85 34.52
N PRO A 5 25.71 28.75 35.02
CA PRO A 5 24.69 27.95 34.34
C PRO A 5 23.36 28.72 34.25
N PRO A 6 22.50 28.38 33.26
CA PRO A 6 21.15 28.93 33.20
C PRO A 6 20.39 28.56 34.48
N SER A 7 19.43 29.41 34.84
CA SER A 7 18.50 29.11 35.94
C SER A 7 17.74 27.81 35.65
N PRO A 8 17.44 27.01 36.69
CA PRO A 8 16.67 25.78 36.52
C PRO A 8 15.29 26.06 35.90
N LEU A 9 14.80 25.08 35.15
CA LEU A 9 13.48 25.14 34.53
C LEU A 9 12.40 25.20 35.61
N MET A 10 11.32 25.96 35.37
CA MET A 10 10.16 25.99 36.26
C MET A 10 9.49 24.61 36.30
N GLU A 11 9.08 24.14 37.48
CA GLU A 11 8.49 22.80 37.66
C GLU A 11 7.28 22.55 36.74
N ASP A 12 6.41 23.54 36.57
CA ASP A 12 5.25 23.45 35.69
C ASP A 12 5.63 23.19 34.22
N LEU A 13 6.66 23.90 33.74
CA LEU A 13 7.16 23.75 32.37
C LEU A 13 7.82 22.38 32.18
N PHE A 14 8.52 21.89 33.21
CA PHE A 14 9.12 20.56 33.19
C PHE A 14 8.04 19.47 33.13
N ALA A 15 6.98 19.59 33.93
CA ALA A 15 5.84 18.68 33.92
C ALA A 15 5.10 18.71 32.57
N GLN A 16 4.89 19.89 31.98
CA GLN A 16 4.29 20.03 30.66
C GLN A 16 5.13 19.36 29.57
N MET A 17 6.46 19.52 29.61
CA MET A 17 7.36 18.85 28.66
C MET A 17 7.29 17.33 28.78
N ILE A 18 7.26 16.79 30.01
CA ILE A 18 7.14 15.35 30.24
C ILE A 18 5.80 14.84 29.73
N ASN A 19 4.69 15.50 30.09
CA ASN A 19 3.35 15.08 29.68
C ASN A 19 3.20 15.15 28.15
N GLY A 20 3.65 16.24 27.52
CA GLY A 20 3.65 16.37 26.06
C GLY A 20 4.48 15.29 25.38
N PHE A 21 5.66 14.99 25.92
CA PHE A 21 6.47 13.86 25.43
C PHE A 21 5.71 12.54 25.56
N CYS A 22 5.13 12.24 26.73
CA CYS A 22 4.34 11.03 26.96
C CYS A 22 3.12 10.92 26.01
N GLU A 23 2.46 12.02 25.70
CA GLU A 23 1.35 12.08 24.74
C GLU A 23 1.83 11.80 23.30
N ASP A 24 2.98 12.38 22.91
CA ASP A 24 3.57 12.20 21.59
C ASP A 24 4.10 10.78 21.38
N ILE A 25 4.65 10.15 22.43
CA ILE A 25 5.14 8.76 22.37
C ILE A 25 4.08 7.70 22.70
N ASN A 26 2.81 8.11 22.89
CA ASN A 26 1.73 7.17 23.17
C ASN A 26 1.56 6.22 21.97
N LYS A 27 1.42 4.92 22.25
CA LYS A 27 1.21 3.86 21.25
C LYS A 27 0.14 4.21 20.21
N ASP A 28 -0.93 4.91 20.60
CA ASP A 28 -2.06 5.22 19.73
C ASP A 28 -1.68 6.19 18.59
N LYS A 29 -0.53 6.87 18.71
CA LYS A 29 0.07 7.71 17.66
C LYS A 29 0.86 6.92 16.60
N PHE A 30 1.21 5.67 16.89
CA PHE A 30 2.04 4.83 16.01
C PHE A 30 1.36 3.54 15.58
N LEU A 31 0.34 3.09 16.31
CA LEU A 31 -0.42 1.89 15.96
C LEU A 31 -1.06 2.09 14.60
N LYS A 32 -0.81 1.13 13.73
CA LYS A 32 -1.38 1.06 12.39
C LYS A 32 -2.13 -0.25 12.25
N SER A 33 -3.24 -0.20 11.53
CA SER A 33 -3.94 -1.38 11.07
C SER A 33 -4.33 -1.16 9.60
N ALA A 34 -4.82 -2.20 8.93
CA ALA A 34 -5.18 -2.14 7.53
C ALA A 34 -6.59 -1.55 7.37
N CYS A 35 -6.78 -0.72 6.35
CA CYS A 35 -8.10 -0.27 5.92
C CYS A 35 -8.85 -1.39 5.20
N VAL A 36 -10.12 -1.60 5.55
CA VAL A 36 -11.01 -2.60 4.92
C VAL A 36 -11.26 -2.34 3.44
N VAL A 37 -11.15 -1.09 2.98
CA VAL A 37 -11.44 -0.68 1.59
C VAL A 37 -10.21 -0.73 0.70
N CYS A 38 -9.08 -0.12 1.12
CA CYS A 38 -7.86 -0.04 0.30
C CYS A 38 -6.73 -0.98 0.73
N GLY A 39 -6.86 -1.66 1.87
CA GLY A 39 -5.83 -2.54 2.40
C GLY A 39 -4.56 -1.85 2.91
N GLN A 40 -4.46 -0.52 2.83
CA GLN A 40 -3.29 0.22 3.27
C GLN A 40 -3.21 0.32 4.80
N LEU A 41 -1.98 0.36 5.33
CA LEU A 41 -1.72 0.58 6.75
C LEU A 41 -1.90 2.07 7.10
N CYS A 42 -2.97 2.37 7.82
CA CYS A 42 -3.28 3.70 8.32
C CYS A 42 -3.24 3.75 9.85
N LEU A 43 -3.10 4.95 10.42
CA LEU A 43 -3.14 5.12 11.88
C LEU A 43 -4.49 4.71 12.44
N THR A 44 -4.49 3.95 13.54
CA THR A 44 -5.74 3.50 14.16
C THR A 44 -6.59 4.65 14.67
N SER A 45 -5.97 5.78 15.04
CA SER A 45 -6.64 7.01 15.46
C SER A 45 -7.46 7.70 14.35
N THR A 46 -7.28 7.33 13.08
CA THR A 46 -8.03 7.90 11.95
C THR A 46 -9.07 6.95 11.36
N PHE A 47 -9.33 5.81 12.03
CA PHE A 47 -10.29 4.83 11.58
C PHE A 47 -11.72 5.10 12.05
N SER A 48 -12.66 4.65 11.24
CA SER A 48 -14.07 4.51 11.59
C SER A 48 -14.50 3.07 11.32
N THR A 49 -15.47 2.56 12.08
CA THR A 49 -16.02 1.23 11.84
C THR A 49 -16.94 1.27 10.63
N LEU A 50 -16.74 0.38 9.66
CA LEU A 50 -17.52 0.36 8.42
C LEU A 50 -19.03 0.18 8.68
N SER A 51 -19.39 -0.66 9.65
CA SER A 51 -20.79 -0.92 10.03
C SER A 51 -21.51 0.29 10.62
N ASP A 52 -20.76 1.24 11.19
CA ASP A 52 -21.31 2.44 11.82
C ASP A 52 -21.48 3.59 10.81
N CYS A 53 -20.93 3.43 9.60
CA CYS A 53 -20.97 4.45 8.56
C CYS A 53 -22.18 4.23 7.63
N ASP A 54 -22.93 5.30 7.35
CA ASP A 54 -24.03 5.28 6.38
C ASP A 54 -23.49 5.40 4.95
N ILE A 55 -23.00 4.28 4.40
CA ILE A 55 -22.34 4.21 3.10
C ILE A 55 -23.01 3.18 2.20
N ASP A 56 -23.20 3.53 0.92
CA ASP A 56 -23.64 2.59 -0.10
C ASP A 56 -22.51 1.62 -0.53
N LEU A 57 -22.50 0.42 0.05
CA LEU A 57 -21.53 -0.63 -0.29
C LEU A 57 -21.62 -1.12 -1.75
N ARG A 58 -22.65 -0.74 -2.52
CA ARG A 58 -22.74 -1.09 -3.94
C ARG A 58 -21.59 -0.50 -4.76
N ILE A 59 -20.98 0.58 -4.28
CA ILE A 59 -19.81 1.22 -4.91
C ILE A 59 -18.58 0.29 -4.86
N LEU A 60 -18.51 -0.61 -3.89
CA LEU A 60 -17.44 -1.59 -3.73
C LEU A 60 -17.68 -2.89 -4.51
N MET A 61 -18.77 -2.99 -5.26
CA MET A 61 -19.00 -4.15 -6.12
C MET A 61 -17.96 -4.18 -7.25
N PRO A 62 -17.54 -5.38 -7.72
CA PRO A 62 -16.56 -5.48 -8.81
C PRO A 62 -17.01 -4.69 -10.04
N THR A 63 -16.24 -3.67 -10.43
CA THR A 63 -16.56 -2.83 -11.59
C THR A 63 -16.40 -3.61 -12.89
N THR A 64 -15.44 -4.53 -12.94
CA THR A 64 -15.22 -5.42 -14.08
C THR A 64 -15.39 -6.89 -13.67
N LYS A 65 -16.26 -7.60 -14.39
CA LYS A 65 -16.53 -9.04 -14.20
C LYS A 65 -15.29 -9.93 -14.36
N ALA A 66 -14.24 -9.42 -14.98
CA ALA A 66 -13.12 -10.25 -15.44
C ALA A 66 -11.91 -10.27 -14.49
N MET A 67 -11.74 -9.28 -13.60
CA MET A 67 -10.48 -9.07 -12.88
C MET A 67 -10.53 -9.55 -11.43
N THR A 68 -11.54 -9.12 -10.65
CA THR A 68 -11.70 -9.57 -9.26
C THR A 68 -12.26 -10.99 -9.21
N ARG A 69 -11.37 -11.96 -8.99
CA ARG A 69 -11.69 -13.40 -8.99
C ARG A 69 -11.43 -14.01 -7.63
N LYS A 70 -12.15 -15.09 -7.34
CA LYS A 70 -11.83 -15.97 -6.22
C LYS A 70 -10.48 -16.65 -6.48
N GLU A 71 -9.66 -16.72 -5.43
CA GLU A 71 -8.42 -17.50 -5.46
C GLU A 71 -8.70 -18.97 -5.81
N ARG A 72 -7.80 -19.57 -6.60
CA ARG A 72 -7.82 -20.98 -6.98
C ARG A 72 -6.66 -21.68 -6.29
N GLY A 73 -6.96 -22.70 -5.48
CA GLY A 73 -5.96 -23.57 -4.88
C GLY A 73 -5.62 -24.78 -5.75
N SER A 74 -6.47 -25.10 -6.74
CA SER A 74 -6.26 -26.20 -7.67
C SER A 74 -6.64 -25.85 -9.11
N ILE A 75 -6.19 -26.66 -10.07
CA ILE A 75 -6.58 -26.49 -11.48
C ILE A 75 -8.05 -26.88 -11.72
N GLN A 76 -8.63 -27.70 -10.84
CA GLN A 76 -10.04 -28.09 -10.87
C GLN A 76 -10.96 -26.99 -10.37
N ASP A 77 -10.44 -26.05 -9.58
CA ASP A 77 -11.24 -24.94 -9.06
C ASP A 77 -11.72 -24.07 -10.23
N PRO A 78 -13.04 -23.79 -10.32
CA PRO A 78 -13.57 -22.98 -11.39
C PRO A 78 -13.09 -21.54 -11.28
N ILE A 79 -12.92 -20.89 -12.43
CA ILE A 79 -12.72 -19.45 -12.48
C ILE A 79 -14.06 -18.79 -12.15
N ALA A 80 -14.14 -18.15 -11.00
CA ALA A 80 -15.36 -17.52 -10.51
C ALA A 80 -15.10 -16.12 -9.96
N GLU A 81 -16.07 -15.23 -10.12
CA GLU A 81 -16.07 -13.88 -9.54
C GLU A 81 -16.25 -13.93 -8.02
N LEU A 82 -15.70 -12.94 -7.33
CA LEU A 82 -15.95 -12.74 -5.91
C LEU A 82 -17.35 -12.12 -5.74
N LYS A 83 -18.20 -12.73 -4.92
CA LYS A 83 -19.58 -12.26 -4.70
C LYS A 83 -19.61 -11.17 -3.63
N GLY A 84 -20.37 -10.11 -3.89
CA GLY A 84 -20.58 -9.01 -2.94
C GLY A 84 -19.53 -7.92 -3.04
N PRO A 85 -19.52 -6.97 -2.09
CA PRO A 85 -18.55 -5.88 -2.07
C PRO A 85 -17.14 -6.41 -1.84
N VAL A 86 -16.19 -5.85 -2.57
CA VAL A 86 -14.77 -6.22 -2.51
C VAL A 86 -14.12 -5.47 -1.36
N ILE A 87 -13.89 -6.19 -0.27
CA ILE A 87 -13.28 -5.67 0.96
C ILE A 87 -12.18 -6.59 1.46
N LEU A 88 -11.27 -6.05 2.27
CA LEU A 88 -10.23 -6.84 2.92
C LEU A 88 -10.87 -7.77 3.96
N PRO A 89 -10.65 -9.10 3.87
CA PRO A 89 -11.12 -10.02 4.90
C PRO A 89 -10.51 -9.66 6.26
N THR A 90 -11.22 -9.97 7.35
CA THR A 90 -10.76 -9.82 8.75
C THR A 90 -10.57 -8.40 9.28
N CYS A 91 -10.80 -7.38 8.46
CA CYS A 91 -10.79 -5.97 8.88
C CYS A 91 -12.20 -5.37 8.76
N ASP A 92 -12.54 -4.47 9.67
CA ASP A 92 -13.83 -3.77 9.77
C ASP A 92 -13.67 -2.23 9.82
N HIS A 93 -12.43 -1.74 9.81
CA HIS A 93 -12.10 -0.33 9.92
C HIS A 93 -11.81 0.32 8.57
N VAL A 94 -12.40 1.48 8.31
CA VAL A 94 -12.18 2.30 7.10
C VAL A 94 -11.34 3.53 7.44
N CYS A 95 -10.31 3.82 6.62
CA CYS A 95 -9.50 5.02 6.79
C CYS A 95 -10.29 6.28 6.39
N ALA A 96 -9.93 7.42 6.99
CA ALA A 96 -10.53 8.72 6.69
C ALA A 96 -10.51 9.09 5.19
N GLU A 97 -9.52 8.62 4.42
CA GLU A 97 -9.47 8.89 2.98
C GLU A 97 -10.54 8.12 2.21
N CYS A 98 -10.60 6.80 2.40
CA CYS A 98 -11.62 5.97 1.77
C CYS A 98 -13.02 6.36 2.22
N LEU A 99 -13.20 6.72 3.50
CA LEU A 99 -14.48 7.18 4.02
C LEU A 99 -14.97 8.43 3.29
N ARG A 100 -14.12 9.46 3.15
CA ARG A 100 -14.46 10.70 2.43
C ARG A 100 -14.82 10.46 0.96
N ASP A 101 -14.18 9.50 0.31
CA ASP A 101 -14.47 9.17 -1.10
C ASP A 101 -15.79 8.40 -1.21
N LEU A 102 -16.03 7.45 -0.30
CA LEU A 102 -17.25 6.66 -0.23
C LEU A 102 -18.48 7.51 0.08
N GLU A 103 -18.38 8.47 1.01
CA GLU A 103 -19.44 9.43 1.32
C GLU A 103 -19.85 10.27 0.10
N LYS A 104 -18.92 10.51 -0.83
CA LYS A 104 -19.18 11.21 -2.10
C LYS A 104 -19.74 10.29 -3.19
N GLY A 105 -19.91 9.00 -2.91
CA GLY A 105 -20.34 8.03 -3.91
C GLY A 105 -19.22 7.61 -4.87
N SER A 106 -17.95 7.80 -4.49
CA SER A 106 -16.79 7.54 -5.36
C SER A 106 -15.89 6.44 -4.81
N LEU A 107 -15.21 5.74 -5.71
CA LEU A 107 -14.26 4.69 -5.36
C LEU A 107 -12.84 5.25 -5.36
N SER A 108 -12.14 5.13 -4.23
CA SER A 108 -10.76 5.59 -4.11
C SER A 108 -9.85 4.80 -5.05
N THR A 109 -8.81 5.43 -5.62
CA THR A 109 -7.91 4.80 -6.61
C THR A 109 -7.30 3.50 -6.09
N ASP A 110 -6.95 3.47 -4.81
CA ASP A 110 -6.31 2.33 -4.15
C ASP A 110 -7.32 1.35 -3.52
N ALA A 111 -8.62 1.51 -3.77
CA ALA A 111 -9.63 0.57 -3.27
C ALA A 111 -9.42 -0.83 -3.87
N LEU A 112 -9.62 -1.87 -3.06
CA LEU A 112 -9.52 -3.26 -3.50
C LEU A 112 -10.50 -3.60 -4.63
N ALA A 113 -11.63 -2.90 -4.69
CA ALA A 113 -12.61 -3.02 -5.77
C ALA A 113 -12.12 -2.49 -7.13
N ASN A 114 -10.97 -1.79 -7.19
CA ASN A 114 -10.30 -1.38 -8.44
C ASN A 114 -9.38 -2.46 -9.01
N ASP A 115 -9.84 -3.71 -9.03
CA ASP A 115 -9.11 -4.84 -9.63
C ASP A 115 -7.72 -5.09 -9.00
N LEU A 116 -7.56 -4.76 -7.71
CA LEU A 116 -6.32 -5.00 -6.96
C LEU A 116 -6.29 -6.41 -6.37
N TRP A 117 -5.09 -6.85 -5.97
CA TRP A 117 -4.93 -8.13 -5.27
C TRP A 117 -5.63 -8.09 -3.91
N ILE A 118 -6.39 -9.13 -3.60
CA ILE A 118 -7.16 -9.25 -2.34
C ILE A 118 -6.62 -10.42 -1.54
N GLY A 119 -6.37 -10.19 -0.26
CA GLY A 119 -5.88 -11.19 0.66
C GLY A 119 -4.35 -11.23 0.75
N GLU A 120 -3.86 -12.26 1.42
CA GLU A 120 -2.43 -12.43 1.67
C GLU A 120 -1.65 -12.61 0.37
N ILE A 121 -0.39 -12.15 0.38
CA ILE A 121 0.52 -12.41 -0.73
C ILE A 121 0.83 -13.92 -0.74
N PRO A 122 0.60 -14.65 -1.86
CA PRO A 122 0.93 -16.06 -1.97
C PRO A 122 2.40 -16.32 -1.70
N PHE A 123 2.75 -17.48 -1.13
CA PHE A 123 4.15 -17.78 -0.79
C PHE A 123 5.08 -17.63 -2.00
N GLN A 124 4.59 -17.96 -3.19
CA GLN A 124 5.30 -17.88 -4.46
C GLN A 124 5.66 -16.45 -4.86
N LEU A 125 4.96 -15.46 -4.32
CA LEU A 125 5.16 -14.03 -4.59
C LEU A 125 5.79 -13.30 -3.39
N ARG A 126 6.13 -14.01 -2.31
CA ARG A 126 6.87 -13.45 -1.17
C ARG A 126 8.35 -13.39 -1.50
N ASP A 127 9.03 -12.38 -0.95
CA ASP A 127 10.50 -12.25 -0.98
C ASP A 127 11.14 -12.29 -2.38
N LEU A 128 10.40 -11.91 -3.42
CA LEU A 128 10.91 -11.83 -4.78
C LEU A 128 12.14 -10.93 -4.86
N THR A 129 13.17 -11.41 -5.56
CA THR A 129 14.33 -10.61 -5.96
C THR A 129 13.88 -9.42 -6.80
N TRP A 130 14.74 -8.41 -6.90
CA TRP A 130 14.45 -7.23 -7.71
C TRP A 130 14.12 -7.59 -9.17
N CYS A 131 14.84 -8.56 -9.76
CA CYS A 131 14.55 -9.06 -11.11
C CYS A 131 13.17 -9.74 -11.22
N GLU A 132 12.80 -10.57 -10.25
CA GLU A 132 11.49 -11.26 -10.24
C GLU A 132 10.32 -10.29 -10.04
N LYS A 133 10.50 -9.25 -9.21
CA LYS A 133 9.54 -8.15 -9.09
C LYS A 133 9.32 -7.43 -10.41
N MET A 134 10.40 -7.21 -11.18
CA MET A 134 10.26 -6.59 -12.51
C MET A 134 9.55 -7.51 -13.51
N LEU A 135 9.77 -8.82 -13.45
CA LEU A 135 9.10 -9.80 -14.32
C LEU A 135 7.59 -9.90 -14.07
N THR A 136 7.18 -9.81 -12.81
CA THR A 136 5.78 -9.95 -12.35
C THR A 136 5.03 -8.62 -12.27
N SER A 137 5.72 -7.48 -12.43
CA SER A 137 5.09 -6.16 -12.38
C SER A 137 4.02 -5.96 -13.46
N ARG A 138 2.92 -5.30 -13.07
CA ARG A 138 1.84 -4.87 -14.00
C ARG A 138 2.38 -3.94 -15.09
N VAL A 139 3.35 -3.09 -14.73
CA VAL A 139 4.04 -2.16 -15.62
C VAL A 139 5.52 -2.52 -15.69
N LYS A 140 5.92 -3.33 -16.67
CA LYS A 140 7.35 -3.59 -16.86
C LYS A 140 7.97 -2.38 -17.53
N HIS A 141 8.90 -1.79 -16.80
CA HIS A 141 9.78 -0.79 -17.36
C HIS A 141 10.80 -1.56 -18.20
N ASN A 142 10.96 -1.20 -19.47
CA ASN A 142 12.02 -1.78 -20.29
C ASN A 142 13.35 -1.22 -19.79
N TYR A 143 13.99 -1.91 -18.85
CA TYR A 143 15.30 -1.55 -18.33
C TYR A 143 16.35 -2.48 -18.95
N CYS A 144 17.45 -1.91 -19.42
CA CYS A 144 18.58 -2.67 -19.94
C CYS A 144 19.74 -2.49 -18.96
N ILE A 145 20.07 -3.50 -18.15
CA ILE A 145 21.29 -3.48 -17.33
C ILE A 145 22.41 -4.14 -18.11
N ILE A 146 23.44 -3.37 -18.39
CA ILE A 146 24.66 -3.85 -19.04
C ILE A 146 25.74 -3.92 -17.97
N GLN A 147 26.10 -5.12 -17.52
CA GLN A 147 27.23 -5.31 -16.62
C GLN A 147 28.51 -5.47 -17.43
N VAL A 148 29.39 -4.47 -17.39
CA VAL A 148 30.71 -4.54 -18.03
C VAL A 148 31.70 -5.16 -17.04
N LYS A 149 32.03 -6.43 -17.22
CA LYS A 149 33.10 -7.10 -16.45
C LYS A 149 34.42 -6.88 -17.17
N VAL A 150 35.13 -5.81 -16.79
CA VAL A 150 36.46 -5.39 -17.26
C VAL A 150 36.47 -4.79 -18.68
N SER A 151 36.61 -3.47 -18.78
CA SER A 151 37.13 -2.83 -19.99
C SER A 151 38.58 -2.42 -19.73
N GLY A 152 39.55 -3.07 -20.38
CA GLY A 152 40.94 -2.59 -20.46
C GLY A 152 41.10 -1.33 -21.33
N MET A 153 40.01 -0.60 -21.58
CA MET A 153 39.90 0.55 -22.46
C MET A 153 39.56 1.79 -21.63
N TRP A 154 40.11 2.93 -22.01
CA TRP A 154 39.93 4.20 -21.29
C TRP A 154 38.49 4.76 -21.33
N LYS A 155 37.68 4.30 -22.30
CA LYS A 155 36.25 4.61 -22.42
C LYS A 155 35.44 3.32 -22.55
N MET A 156 34.37 3.21 -21.78
CA MET A 156 33.42 2.10 -21.85
C MET A 156 32.54 2.24 -23.10
N CYS A 157 32.55 1.23 -23.97
CA CYS A 157 31.63 1.06 -25.09
C CYS A 157 31.06 -0.36 -25.04
N ALA A 158 29.74 -0.50 -25.10
CA ALA A 158 29.05 -1.79 -25.18
C ALA A 158 27.92 -1.68 -26.20
N ASN A 159 27.80 -2.68 -27.07
CA ASN A 159 26.69 -2.79 -28.01
C ASN A 159 25.56 -3.59 -27.34
N ALA A 160 24.37 -3.01 -27.25
CA ALA A 160 23.19 -3.68 -26.74
C ALA A 160 22.24 -4.00 -27.91
N ILE A 161 21.82 -5.26 -28.01
CA ILE A 161 20.73 -5.67 -28.90
C ILE A 161 19.48 -5.79 -28.04
N CYS A 162 18.58 -4.82 -28.16
CA CYS A 162 17.33 -4.79 -27.40
C CYS A 162 16.19 -5.28 -28.28
N HIS A 163 15.47 -6.32 -27.83
CA HIS A 163 14.24 -6.77 -28.47
C HIS A 163 13.03 -6.09 -27.82
N SER A 164 12.05 -5.68 -28.64
CA SER A 164 10.80 -5.12 -28.13
C SER A 164 10.00 -6.20 -27.43
N VAL A 165 9.71 -6.00 -26.14
CA VAL A 165 8.78 -6.87 -25.41
C VAL A 165 7.35 -6.42 -25.76
N PRO A 166 6.42 -7.34 -26.08
CA PRO A 166 5.03 -6.99 -26.37
C PRO A 166 4.34 -6.54 -25.08
N MET A 167 4.46 -5.25 -24.78
CA MET A 167 3.86 -4.64 -23.61
C MET A 167 2.96 -3.46 -24.00
N PRO A 168 1.76 -3.36 -23.39
CA PRO A 168 0.90 -2.21 -23.60
C PRO A 168 1.61 -0.94 -23.14
N LYS A 169 1.63 0.08 -24.01
CA LYS A 169 2.11 1.42 -23.66
C LYS A 169 1.06 2.05 -22.74
N ILE A 170 1.46 2.34 -21.51
CA ILE A 170 0.66 3.09 -20.55
C ILE A 170 1.22 4.52 -20.62
N TYR A 171 0.39 5.46 -21.09
CA TYR A 171 0.72 6.89 -21.22
C TYR A 171 0.29 7.64 -19.97
#